data_AF-A0A1W9YRZ4-F1
#
_entry.id   AF-A0A1W9YRZ4-F1
#
_cell.length_a   1.000
_cell.length_b   1.000
_cell.length_c   1.000
_cell.angle_alpha   90.00
_cell.angle_beta   90.00
_cell.angle_gamma   90.00
#
_symmetry.space_group_name_H-M   'P 1'
#
loop_
_entity.id
_entity.type
_entity.pdbx_description
1 polymer ?
#
loop_
_entity_poly.entity_id
_entity_poly.type
_entity_poly.pdbx_seq_one_letter_code
_entity_poly.pdbx_strand_id
1 'polypeptide(L)'
;MLRAIGLGVLDGLLLDDVGELLDVTDKVLRPEMVALREQGHRTSISTVFASVYAVQYPTESDALAAAYVCGAIDTGRHWGDRPDSESCFATRMWRANPSWGRLHVAALLSRPLRHDEDAANAVDLIRSGWHAGGYHLRLEVLEAARFAHHVLPPEEREAIADVLDTFDANYNIFLSSLLLEVLGLYGRIEPVATADDIEAEIGEIIADPDDPDRQRMAVSIVSRQYEDELVFGPYGEVVCGLSLDQRLTLYAMAVLAPGDFDGFGYPEAVHGLAEGTARADDLIGRAVAEAARRMRFDTFNRQDCVAGHLQGLRGWAKISDRLPQAPVAEEDEPAALLFVGVWRLVDELLFPLLRGRQLPTRLAQFIWDRLQTTCPGPATAALSDMRFALIPGYNNDNEFAPHDLLLSAYPEQICVLMQWALTHRDELREWPDPRIERYVVDTLGRVGNAATADMMRHYVDHPDLGQPAIAAIKAIESRCDVDH
;
A
#
# COMPACT_ATOMS: atom_id res chain seq x y z
N MET A 1 -14.62 8.90 -21.91
CA MET A 1 -14.10 8.72 -23.29
C MET A 1 -12.58 8.59 -23.31
N LEU A 2 -11.81 9.61 -22.92
CA LEU A 2 -10.32 9.57 -22.96
C LEU A 2 -9.70 8.40 -22.17
N ARG A 3 -10.23 8.06 -20.99
CA ARG A 3 -9.79 6.87 -20.25
C ARG A 3 -10.00 5.56 -21.03
N ALA A 4 -11.11 5.45 -21.77
CA ALA A 4 -11.37 4.27 -22.60
C ALA A 4 -10.40 4.19 -23.79
N ILE A 5 -9.97 5.33 -24.34
CA ILE A 5 -8.91 5.39 -25.35
C ILE A 5 -7.60 4.87 -24.76
N GLY A 6 -7.20 5.34 -23.57
CA GLY A 6 -5.99 4.83 -22.90
C GLY A 6 -6.03 3.32 -22.62
N LEU A 7 -7.18 2.78 -22.22
CA LEU A 7 -7.33 1.33 -22.09
C LEU A 7 -7.22 0.61 -23.43
N GLY A 8 -7.78 1.17 -24.52
CA GLY A 8 -7.67 0.59 -25.86
C GLY A 8 -6.25 0.59 -26.43
N VAL A 9 -5.40 1.55 -26.03
CA VAL A 9 -3.97 1.59 -26.41
C VAL A 9 -3.23 0.34 -25.96
N LEU A 10 -3.60 -0.21 -24.79
CA LEU A 10 -3.00 -1.44 -24.28
C LEU A 10 -3.30 -2.66 -25.18
N ASP A 11 -4.35 -2.58 -25.98
CA ASP A 11 -4.76 -3.58 -26.98
C ASP A 11 -4.39 -3.16 -28.42
N GLY A 12 -3.52 -2.14 -28.57
CA GLY A 12 -3.02 -1.66 -29.85
C GLY A 12 -3.96 -0.73 -30.63
N LEU A 13 -5.07 -0.31 -30.03
CA LEU A 13 -6.03 0.59 -30.67
C LEU A 13 -5.55 2.04 -30.59
N LEU A 14 -5.76 2.78 -31.69
CA LEU A 14 -5.49 4.23 -31.76
C LEU A 14 -4.05 4.64 -31.44
N LEU A 15 -3.08 3.73 -31.60
CA LEU A 15 -1.66 4.00 -31.29
C LEU A 15 -1.13 5.23 -32.03
N ASP A 16 -1.48 5.39 -33.31
CA ASP A 16 -0.99 6.50 -34.12
C ASP A 16 -1.63 7.84 -33.71
N ASP A 17 -2.94 7.85 -33.44
CA ASP A 17 -3.68 9.04 -32.98
C ASP A 17 -3.20 9.49 -31.59
N VAL A 18 -2.99 8.53 -30.68
CA VAL A 18 -2.43 8.80 -29.35
C VAL A 18 -0.99 9.29 -29.47
N GLY A 19 -0.19 8.71 -30.36
CA GLY A 19 1.15 9.20 -30.65
C GLY A 19 1.14 10.67 -31.12
N GLU A 20 0.23 11.05 -32.02
CA GLU A 20 0.11 12.45 -32.48
C GLU A 20 -0.32 13.39 -31.34
N LEU A 21 -1.27 12.96 -30.49
CA LEU A 21 -1.66 13.71 -29.30
C LEU A 21 -0.46 13.99 -28.39
N LEU A 22 0.40 12.99 -28.16
CA LEU A 22 1.59 13.12 -27.31
C LEU A 22 2.62 14.06 -27.94
N ASP A 23 2.83 13.98 -29.26
CA ASP A 23 3.74 14.89 -29.99
C ASP A 23 3.29 16.36 -29.88
N VAL A 24 1.98 16.60 -30.06
CA VAL A 24 1.39 17.94 -29.92
C VAL A 24 1.49 18.42 -28.48
N THR A 25 1.22 17.55 -27.51
CA THR A 25 1.32 17.87 -26.08
C THR A 25 2.75 18.28 -25.73
N ASP A 26 3.77 17.52 -26.13
CA ASP A 26 5.17 17.86 -25.88
C ASP A 26 5.61 19.16 -26.55
N LYS A 27 5.07 19.46 -27.74
CA LYS A 27 5.33 20.74 -28.42
C LYS A 27 4.79 21.92 -27.63
N VAL A 28 3.61 21.78 -27.01
CA VAL A 28 2.99 22.81 -26.16
C VAL A 28 3.73 22.95 -24.83
N LEU A 29 4.22 21.85 -24.26
CA LEU A 29 4.89 21.85 -22.95
C LEU A 29 6.35 22.32 -23.01
N ARG A 30 7.01 22.21 -24.17
CA ARG A 30 8.43 22.54 -24.32
C ARG A 30 8.78 23.99 -23.95
N PRO A 31 8.03 25.03 -24.37
CA PRO A 31 8.28 26.40 -23.92
C PRO A 31 8.22 26.56 -22.40
N GLU A 32 7.26 25.92 -21.74
CA GLU A 32 7.12 25.98 -20.26
C GLU A 32 8.31 25.31 -19.56
N MET A 33 8.78 24.16 -20.07
CA MET A 33 9.98 23.51 -19.55
C MET A 33 11.24 24.39 -19.68
N VAL A 34 11.35 25.14 -20.79
CA VAL A 34 12.45 26.10 -21.01
C VAL A 34 12.33 27.27 -20.05
N ALA A 35 11.15 27.86 -19.92
CA ALA A 35 10.89 28.99 -19.03
C ALA A 35 11.20 28.64 -17.57
N LEU A 36 10.75 27.47 -17.08
CA LEU A 36 11.08 26.99 -15.73
C LEU A 36 12.59 26.83 -15.54
N ARG A 37 13.30 26.29 -16.55
CA ARG A 37 14.75 26.14 -16.48
C ARG A 37 15.46 27.49 -16.43
N GLU A 38 15.04 28.46 -17.24
CA GLU A 38 15.58 29.83 -17.26
C GLU A 38 15.34 30.57 -15.94
N GLN A 39 14.25 30.23 -15.24
CA GLN A 39 13.97 30.71 -13.88
C GLN A 39 14.81 30.01 -12.79
N GLY A 40 15.73 29.12 -13.16
CA GLY A 40 16.61 28.41 -12.23
C GLY A 40 16.04 27.11 -11.66
N HIS A 41 14.89 26.63 -12.18
CA HIS A 41 14.32 25.37 -11.75
C HIS A 41 15.20 24.18 -12.20
N ARG A 42 15.75 23.44 -11.23
CA ARG A 42 16.72 22.35 -11.49
C ARG A 42 16.09 21.11 -12.14
N THR A 43 14.78 20.96 -12.04
CA THR A 43 14.03 19.76 -12.46
C THR A 43 12.87 20.09 -13.40
N SER A 44 13.02 21.10 -14.26
CA SER A 44 11.91 21.62 -15.11
C SER A 44 11.20 20.55 -15.95
N ILE A 45 11.94 19.59 -16.52
CA ILE A 45 11.37 18.46 -17.26
C ILE A 45 10.51 17.61 -16.34
N SER A 46 11.02 17.22 -15.17
CA SER A 46 10.28 16.40 -14.20
C SER A 46 8.99 17.07 -13.76
N THR A 47 9.02 18.38 -13.49
CA THR A 47 7.84 19.13 -13.03
C THR A 47 6.72 19.11 -14.07
N VAL A 48 7.04 19.41 -15.33
CA VAL A 48 6.04 19.45 -16.41
C VAL A 48 5.60 18.05 -16.83
N PHE A 49 6.51 17.08 -16.77
CA PHE A 49 6.18 15.69 -17.03
C PHE A 49 5.23 15.13 -15.97
N ALA A 50 5.49 15.42 -14.69
CA ALA A 50 4.68 14.94 -13.58
C ALA A 50 3.22 15.44 -13.64
N SER A 51 3.01 16.69 -14.07
CA SER A 51 1.67 17.28 -14.14
C SER A 51 0.82 16.77 -15.30
N VAL A 52 1.42 16.08 -16.28
CA VAL A 52 0.71 15.63 -17.50
C VAL A 52 0.77 14.12 -17.67
N TYR A 53 1.94 13.50 -17.55
CA TYR A 53 2.12 12.10 -17.92
C TYR A 53 2.10 11.15 -16.71
N ALA A 54 2.58 11.59 -15.54
CA ALA A 54 2.62 10.77 -14.33
C ALA A 54 1.38 10.92 -13.42
N VAL A 55 0.22 11.26 -13.98
CA VAL A 55 -1.04 11.46 -13.24
C VAL A 55 -1.93 10.22 -13.39
N GLN A 56 -2.00 9.39 -12.35
CA GLN A 56 -2.78 8.14 -12.38
C GLN A 56 -4.30 8.37 -12.42
N TYR A 57 -4.79 9.31 -11.61
CA TYR A 57 -6.21 9.60 -11.47
C TYR A 57 -6.45 11.12 -11.62
N PRO A 58 -6.42 11.66 -12.84
CA PRO A 58 -6.77 13.06 -13.06
C PRO A 58 -8.23 13.31 -12.65
N THR A 59 -8.43 14.28 -11.75
CA THR A 59 -9.73 14.64 -11.13
C THR A 59 -10.26 16.00 -11.56
N GLU A 60 -9.42 16.89 -12.10
CA GLU A 60 -9.81 18.26 -12.47
C GLU A 60 -10.26 18.37 -13.93
N SER A 61 -11.22 19.26 -14.21
CA SER A 61 -11.68 19.58 -15.57
C SER A 61 -10.57 20.15 -16.48
N ASP A 62 -9.46 20.59 -15.89
CA ASP A 62 -8.39 21.32 -16.57
C ASP A 62 -7.18 20.43 -16.91
N ALA A 63 -7.25 19.13 -16.60
CA ALA A 63 -6.21 18.18 -16.98
C ALA A 63 -6.16 18.00 -18.51
N LEU A 64 -4.96 18.00 -19.09
CA LEU A 64 -4.76 17.77 -20.51
C LEU A 64 -5.25 16.37 -20.91
N ALA A 65 -5.69 16.22 -22.17
CA ALA A 65 -6.19 14.94 -22.67
C ALA A 65 -5.16 13.80 -22.52
N ALA A 66 -3.87 14.11 -22.67
CA ALA A 66 -2.78 13.18 -22.45
C ALA A 66 -2.74 12.59 -21.02
N ALA A 67 -3.11 13.36 -19.99
CA ALA A 67 -3.14 12.87 -18.61
C ALA A 67 -4.19 11.78 -18.39
N TYR A 68 -5.37 11.95 -18.98
CA TYR A 68 -6.41 10.91 -18.92
C TYR A 68 -6.04 9.64 -19.67
N VAL A 69 -5.32 9.76 -20.79
CA VAL A 69 -4.87 8.62 -21.59
C VAL A 69 -3.73 7.90 -20.87
N CYS A 70 -2.67 8.61 -20.48
CA CYS A 70 -1.52 8.03 -19.78
C CYS A 70 -1.92 7.43 -18.42
N GLY A 71 -2.74 8.10 -17.61
CA GLY A 71 -3.23 7.55 -16.34
C GLY A 71 -4.07 6.28 -16.52
N ALA A 72 -4.84 6.17 -17.61
CA ALA A 72 -5.59 4.96 -17.92
C ALA A 72 -4.71 3.81 -18.44
N ILE A 73 -3.67 4.11 -19.23
CA ILE A 73 -2.64 3.13 -19.60
C ILE A 73 -1.92 2.66 -18.33
N ASP A 74 -1.56 3.61 -17.46
CA ASP A 74 -0.79 3.35 -16.25
C ASP A 74 -1.57 2.39 -15.33
N THR A 75 -2.78 2.79 -14.97
CA THR A 75 -3.64 1.98 -14.11
C THR A 75 -4.10 0.69 -14.77
N GLY A 76 -4.42 0.69 -16.07
CA GLY A 76 -4.96 -0.45 -16.80
C GLY A 76 -3.97 -1.57 -17.13
N ARG A 77 -2.65 -1.36 -16.95
CA ARG A 77 -1.66 -2.44 -17.11
C ARG A 77 -1.61 -3.39 -15.92
N HIS A 78 -1.99 -2.91 -14.74
CA HIS A 78 -1.92 -3.67 -13.48
C HIS A 78 -3.06 -4.67 -13.30
N TRP A 79 -4.03 -4.72 -14.22
CA TRP A 79 -5.24 -5.54 -14.10
C TRP A 79 -5.43 -6.44 -15.32
N GLY A 80 -5.38 -7.75 -15.11
CA GLY A 80 -5.76 -8.79 -16.07
C GLY A 80 -4.59 -9.43 -16.84
N ASP A 81 -4.68 -10.74 -17.05
CA ASP A 81 -3.80 -11.47 -17.95
C ASP A 81 -4.15 -11.12 -19.39
N ARG A 82 -3.34 -10.25 -20.01
CA ARG A 82 -3.39 -10.06 -21.46
C ARG A 82 -2.54 -11.14 -22.15
N PRO A 83 -2.95 -11.69 -23.30
CA PRO A 83 -2.13 -12.61 -24.07
C PRO A 83 -0.93 -11.90 -24.73
N ASP A 84 -0.01 -12.68 -25.29
CA ASP A 84 1.03 -12.15 -26.17
C ASP A 84 0.41 -11.39 -27.35
N SER A 85 1.10 -10.36 -27.83
CA SER A 85 0.61 -9.49 -28.89
C SER A 85 1.14 -9.96 -30.23
N GLU A 86 0.31 -9.99 -31.27
CA GLU A 86 0.76 -10.18 -32.66
C GLU A 86 1.43 -8.90 -33.24
N SER A 87 1.62 -7.85 -32.43
CA SER A 87 2.07 -6.54 -32.89
C SER A 87 2.97 -5.83 -31.87
N CYS A 88 3.96 -5.10 -32.40
CA CYS A 88 4.98 -4.36 -31.67
C CYS A 88 4.50 -2.98 -31.17
N PHE A 89 3.62 -2.96 -30.17
CA PHE A 89 2.96 -1.73 -29.72
C PHE A 89 3.95 -0.71 -29.14
N ALA A 90 4.94 -1.16 -28.37
CA ALA A 90 5.93 -0.26 -27.77
C ALA A 90 6.84 0.35 -28.85
N THR A 91 7.35 -0.48 -29.77
CA THR A 91 8.18 -0.03 -30.90
C THR A 91 7.42 0.93 -31.82
N ARG A 92 6.12 0.70 -32.07
CA ARG A 92 5.29 1.62 -32.86
C ARG A 92 5.14 3.00 -32.23
N MET A 93 5.08 3.08 -30.90
CA MET A 93 5.07 4.36 -30.18
C MET A 93 6.41 5.08 -30.30
N TRP A 94 7.49 4.31 -30.35
CA TRP A 94 8.86 4.76 -30.30
C TRP A 94 9.49 5.01 -31.69
N ARG A 95 8.78 5.73 -32.56
CA ARG A 95 9.35 6.19 -33.85
C ARG A 95 10.70 6.91 -33.65
N ALA A 96 11.55 6.94 -34.68
CA ALA A 96 12.84 7.63 -34.64
C ALA A 96 12.71 9.10 -34.15
N ASN A 97 13.53 9.49 -33.16
CA ASN A 97 13.43 10.75 -32.40
C ASN A 97 12.08 10.92 -31.67
N PRO A 98 11.72 10.01 -30.76
CA PRO A 98 10.44 10.04 -30.08
C PRO A 98 10.32 11.26 -29.14
N SER A 99 9.09 11.71 -28.95
CA SER A 99 8.75 12.72 -27.94
C SER A 99 8.81 12.13 -26.52
N TRP A 100 8.81 12.95 -25.48
CA TRP A 100 8.78 12.48 -24.08
C TRP A 100 7.52 11.66 -23.78
N GLY A 101 6.36 12.11 -24.24
CA GLY A 101 5.11 11.39 -24.09
C GLY A 101 5.13 10.04 -24.81
N ARG A 102 5.68 9.97 -26.03
CA ARG A 102 5.85 8.71 -26.76
C ARG A 102 6.79 7.74 -26.06
N LEU A 103 7.93 8.23 -25.56
CA LEU A 103 8.88 7.42 -24.77
C LEU A 103 8.24 6.86 -23.51
N HIS A 104 7.43 7.69 -22.82
CA HIS A 104 6.71 7.27 -21.63
C HIS A 104 5.73 6.14 -21.94
N VAL A 105 4.87 6.31 -22.96
CA VAL A 105 3.90 5.28 -23.33
C VAL A 105 4.59 4.03 -23.86
N ALA A 106 5.69 4.15 -24.60
CA ALA A 106 6.49 2.99 -25.02
C ALA A 106 7.04 2.22 -23.81
N ALA A 107 7.57 2.92 -22.79
CA ALA A 107 8.01 2.28 -21.55
C ALA A 107 6.87 1.58 -20.81
N LEU A 108 5.69 2.21 -20.72
CA LEU A 108 4.50 1.58 -20.13
C LEU A 108 4.05 0.32 -20.89
N LEU A 109 4.10 0.34 -22.23
CA LEU A 109 3.70 -0.78 -23.09
C LEU A 109 4.73 -1.92 -23.10
N SER A 110 5.99 -1.66 -22.75
CA SER A 110 7.03 -2.68 -22.58
C SER A 110 6.95 -3.49 -21.28
N ARG A 111 5.89 -3.31 -20.48
CA ARG A 111 5.73 -3.93 -19.15
C ARG A 111 4.46 -4.80 -19.09
N PRO A 112 4.51 -6.08 -19.47
CA PRO A 112 5.67 -6.81 -20.00
C PRO A 112 5.87 -6.65 -21.51
N LEU A 113 7.08 -6.95 -21.98
CA LEU A 113 7.40 -7.12 -23.40
C LEU A 113 6.71 -8.38 -23.93
N ARG A 114 5.86 -8.21 -24.96
CA ARG A 114 4.95 -9.25 -25.47
C ARG A 114 5.18 -9.60 -26.94
N HIS A 115 6.21 -9.02 -27.55
CA HIS A 115 6.51 -9.16 -28.97
C HIS A 115 8.02 -9.06 -29.23
N ASP A 116 8.55 -9.91 -30.10
CA ASP A 116 9.99 -10.01 -30.38
C ASP A 116 10.62 -8.69 -30.87
N GLU A 117 9.88 -7.92 -31.68
CA GLU A 117 10.37 -6.60 -32.14
C GLU A 117 10.41 -5.57 -30.99
N ASP A 118 9.52 -5.63 -30.01
CA ASP A 118 9.60 -4.75 -28.83
C ASP A 118 10.81 -5.13 -27.95
N ALA A 119 11.08 -6.44 -27.85
CA ALA A 119 12.25 -6.99 -27.18
C ALA A 119 13.57 -6.56 -27.85
N ALA A 120 13.68 -6.76 -29.17
CA ALA A 120 14.88 -6.42 -29.95
C ALA A 120 15.24 -4.94 -29.88
N ASN A 121 14.26 -4.08 -29.61
CA ASN A 121 14.47 -2.65 -29.49
C ASN A 121 14.65 -2.20 -28.02
N ALA A 122 14.36 -3.00 -26.99
CA ALA A 122 14.37 -2.56 -25.58
C ALA A 122 15.61 -1.73 -25.15
N VAL A 123 16.82 -2.09 -25.62
CA VAL A 123 18.08 -1.35 -25.34
C VAL A 123 18.00 0.12 -25.75
N ASP A 124 17.50 0.41 -26.96
CA ASP A 124 17.47 1.78 -27.46
C ASP A 124 16.33 2.59 -26.80
N LEU A 125 15.27 1.94 -26.30
CA LEU A 125 14.20 2.57 -25.51
C LEU A 125 14.78 3.06 -24.20
N ILE A 126 15.50 2.17 -23.52
CA ILE A 126 16.13 2.43 -22.23
C ILE A 126 17.13 3.56 -22.36
N ARG A 127 18.00 3.49 -23.37
CA ARG A 127 18.97 4.55 -23.66
C ARG A 127 18.28 5.88 -23.95
N SER A 128 17.35 5.90 -24.90
CA SER A 128 16.67 7.12 -25.36
C SER A 128 15.85 7.77 -24.27
N GLY A 129 15.06 7.00 -23.52
CA GLY A 129 14.23 7.49 -22.43
C GLY A 129 15.07 8.04 -21.27
N TRP A 130 16.20 7.40 -20.94
CA TRP A 130 17.11 7.93 -19.92
C TRP A 130 17.71 9.29 -20.29
N HIS A 131 18.13 9.42 -21.56
CA HIS A 131 18.74 10.64 -22.09
C HIS A 131 17.74 11.77 -22.29
N ALA A 132 16.48 11.44 -22.61
CA ALA A 132 15.39 12.41 -22.70
C ALA A 132 15.14 13.13 -21.36
N GLY A 133 15.48 12.48 -20.24
CA GLY A 133 15.45 13.07 -18.91
C GLY A 133 14.05 13.18 -18.32
N GLY A 134 13.98 13.73 -17.11
CA GLY A 134 12.76 13.73 -16.30
C GLY A 134 12.73 12.53 -15.36
N TYR A 135 12.44 12.79 -14.09
CA TYR A 135 12.48 11.79 -13.02
C TYR A 135 11.54 10.60 -13.30
N HIS A 136 10.26 10.87 -13.58
CA HIS A 136 9.27 9.81 -13.81
C HIS A 136 9.53 9.01 -15.07
N LEU A 137 9.99 9.63 -16.17
CA LEU A 137 10.37 8.87 -17.37
C LEU A 137 11.56 7.93 -17.10
N ARG A 138 12.55 8.39 -16.32
CA ARG A 138 13.68 7.54 -15.93
C ARG A 138 13.25 6.37 -15.05
N LEU A 139 12.30 6.57 -14.13
CA LEU A 139 11.72 5.46 -13.37
C LEU A 139 11.05 4.42 -14.31
N GLU A 140 10.23 4.88 -15.26
CA GLU A 140 9.55 3.97 -16.19
C GLU A 140 10.53 3.20 -17.09
N VAL A 141 11.65 3.81 -17.46
CA VAL A 141 12.71 3.16 -18.23
C VAL A 141 13.46 2.10 -17.42
N LEU A 142 13.80 2.37 -16.17
CA LEU A 142 14.44 1.36 -15.30
C LEU A 142 13.51 0.18 -15.07
N GLU A 143 12.22 0.47 -14.89
CA GLU A 143 11.20 -0.55 -14.82
C GLU A 143 11.06 -1.36 -16.12
N ALA A 144 11.10 -0.71 -17.29
CA ALA A 144 11.14 -1.42 -18.57
C ALA A 144 12.36 -2.36 -18.65
N ALA A 145 13.54 -1.92 -18.18
CA ALA A 145 14.73 -2.76 -18.11
C ALA A 145 14.54 -3.97 -17.17
N ARG A 146 13.86 -3.78 -16.03
CA ARG A 146 13.51 -4.86 -15.09
C ARG A 146 12.64 -5.92 -15.75
N PHE A 147 11.56 -5.51 -16.43
CA PHE A 147 10.67 -6.43 -17.15
C PHE A 147 11.37 -7.10 -18.33
N ALA A 148 12.25 -6.38 -19.04
CA ALA A 148 13.01 -6.91 -20.16
C ALA A 148 13.94 -8.05 -19.74
N HIS A 149 14.55 -7.97 -18.55
CA HIS A 149 15.41 -9.02 -18.04
C HIS A 149 14.72 -10.40 -18.03
N HIS A 150 13.41 -10.47 -17.76
CA HIS A 150 12.70 -11.74 -17.68
C HIS A 150 12.50 -12.44 -19.04
N VAL A 151 12.48 -11.68 -20.14
CA VAL A 151 12.15 -12.21 -21.48
C VAL A 151 13.35 -12.30 -22.41
N LEU A 152 14.34 -11.42 -22.23
CA LEU A 152 15.46 -11.31 -23.18
C LEU A 152 16.46 -12.46 -23.03
N PRO A 153 17.16 -12.86 -24.11
CA PRO A 153 18.27 -13.80 -24.04
C PRO A 153 19.53 -13.16 -23.40
N PRO A 154 20.50 -13.97 -22.93
CA PRO A 154 21.69 -13.47 -22.23
C PRO A 154 22.49 -12.38 -22.97
N GLU A 155 22.64 -12.50 -24.29
CA GLU A 155 23.40 -11.51 -25.09
C GLU A 155 22.73 -10.13 -25.09
N GLU A 156 21.41 -10.08 -25.19
CA GLU A 156 20.66 -8.81 -25.16
C GLU A 156 20.58 -8.24 -23.73
N ARG A 157 20.58 -9.11 -22.70
CA ARG A 157 20.70 -8.67 -21.31
C ARG A 157 22.02 -7.96 -21.05
N GLU A 158 23.12 -8.48 -21.58
CA GLU A 158 24.43 -7.84 -21.45
C GLU A 158 24.45 -6.45 -22.08
N ALA A 159 23.81 -6.29 -23.25
CA ALA A 159 23.69 -4.98 -23.90
C ALA A 159 22.87 -3.96 -23.10
N ILE A 160 21.84 -4.41 -22.37
CA ILE A 160 21.12 -3.53 -21.42
C ILE A 160 22.02 -3.21 -20.22
N ALA A 161 22.71 -4.20 -19.65
CA ALA A 161 23.62 -4.01 -18.52
C ALA A 161 24.70 -2.96 -18.83
N ASP A 162 25.33 -3.05 -20.00
CA ASP A 162 26.31 -2.05 -20.48
C ASP A 162 25.73 -0.64 -20.57
N VAL A 163 24.45 -0.49 -20.93
CA VAL A 163 23.78 0.82 -20.95
C VAL A 163 23.50 1.31 -19.53
N LEU A 164 23.02 0.44 -18.64
CA LEU A 164 22.73 0.77 -17.24
C LEU A 164 23.99 1.25 -16.50
N ASP A 165 25.16 0.68 -16.78
CA ASP A 165 26.44 1.11 -16.21
C ASP A 165 26.81 2.56 -16.54
N THR A 166 26.21 3.14 -17.57
CA THR A 166 26.43 4.55 -17.96
C THR A 166 25.52 5.54 -17.23
N PHE A 167 24.55 5.06 -16.47
CA PHE A 167 23.51 5.89 -15.87
C PHE A 167 24.00 6.51 -14.55
N ASP A 168 23.89 7.84 -14.45
CA ASP A 168 24.11 8.57 -13.20
C ASP A 168 22.76 8.93 -12.56
N ALA A 169 22.53 8.42 -11.36
CA ALA A 169 21.33 8.66 -10.55
C ALA A 169 21.63 9.30 -9.19
N ASN A 170 22.88 9.69 -8.91
CA ASN A 170 23.34 10.12 -7.58
C ASN A 170 22.67 11.39 -7.04
N TYR A 171 21.92 12.11 -7.88
CA TYR A 171 21.17 13.32 -7.51
C TYR A 171 19.75 13.03 -6.98
N ASN A 172 19.26 11.78 -7.03
CA ASN A 172 17.93 11.42 -6.55
C ASN A 172 17.93 10.02 -5.90
N ILE A 173 17.59 9.95 -4.61
CA ILE A 173 17.65 8.71 -3.83
C ILE A 173 16.77 7.60 -4.39
N PHE A 174 15.53 7.89 -4.76
CA PHE A 174 14.60 6.88 -5.28
C PHE A 174 15.05 6.33 -6.64
N LEU A 175 15.57 7.20 -7.51
CA LEU A 175 16.12 6.79 -8.79
C LEU A 175 17.40 5.97 -8.62
N SER A 176 18.24 6.35 -7.65
CA SER A 176 19.45 5.61 -7.30
C SER A 176 19.12 4.23 -6.76
N SER A 177 18.15 4.11 -5.85
CA SER A 177 17.69 2.83 -5.30
C SER A 177 17.21 1.90 -6.41
N LEU A 178 16.28 2.36 -7.27
CA LEU A 178 15.78 1.53 -8.36
C LEU A 178 16.87 1.15 -9.38
N LEU A 179 17.82 2.04 -9.66
CA LEU A 179 18.95 1.70 -10.54
C LEU A 179 19.82 0.58 -9.93
N LEU A 180 20.07 0.60 -8.62
CA LEU A 180 20.82 -0.46 -7.95
C LEU A 180 20.07 -1.80 -7.99
N GLU A 181 18.77 -1.82 -7.73
CA GLU A 181 17.93 -3.02 -7.87
C GLU A 181 18.02 -3.61 -9.28
N VAL A 182 17.87 -2.76 -10.31
CA VAL A 182 17.99 -3.21 -11.70
C VAL A 182 19.41 -3.69 -12.01
N LEU A 183 20.46 -2.98 -11.57
CA LEU A 183 21.85 -3.44 -11.77
C LEU A 183 22.11 -4.79 -11.07
N GLY A 184 21.56 -5.02 -9.89
CA GLY A 184 21.58 -6.31 -9.19
C GLY A 184 20.95 -7.42 -10.03
N LEU A 185 19.78 -7.15 -10.63
CA LEU A 185 19.11 -8.08 -11.54
C LEU A 185 19.96 -8.47 -12.76
N TYR A 186 20.78 -7.55 -13.27
CA TYR A 186 21.71 -7.80 -14.37
C TYR A 186 23.09 -8.30 -13.90
N GLY A 187 23.25 -8.64 -12.61
CA GLY A 187 24.50 -9.18 -12.06
C GLY A 187 25.66 -8.20 -12.04
N ARG A 188 25.38 -6.88 -12.05
CA ARG A 188 26.40 -5.81 -11.98
C ARG A 188 26.77 -5.41 -10.56
N ILE A 189 26.04 -5.91 -9.56
CA ILE A 189 26.26 -5.63 -8.14
C ILE A 189 26.38 -6.95 -7.40
N GLU A 190 27.35 -7.02 -6.50
CA GLU A 190 27.43 -8.09 -5.50
C GLU A 190 26.59 -7.69 -4.28
N PRO A 191 25.78 -8.61 -3.73
CA PRO A 191 25.00 -8.33 -2.53
C PRO A 191 25.86 -7.88 -1.36
N VAL A 192 25.35 -6.96 -0.54
CA VAL A 192 26.07 -6.42 0.63
C VAL A 192 26.41 -7.50 1.66
N ALA A 193 25.55 -8.51 1.83
CA ALA A 193 25.75 -9.60 2.76
C ALA A 193 25.47 -10.96 2.11
N THR A 194 26.24 -11.97 2.48
CA THR A 194 25.99 -13.36 2.07
C THR A 194 25.02 -14.05 3.05
N ALA A 195 24.47 -15.21 2.67
CA ALA A 195 23.64 -16.00 3.56
C ALA A 195 24.37 -16.38 4.86
N ASP A 196 25.64 -16.80 4.77
CA ASP A 196 26.47 -17.15 5.93
C ASP A 196 26.69 -15.96 6.87
N ASP A 197 26.89 -14.75 6.32
CA ASP A 197 27.04 -13.52 7.12
C ASP A 197 25.74 -13.20 7.88
N ILE A 198 24.60 -13.31 7.19
CA ILE A 198 23.27 -13.04 7.77
C ILE A 198 22.94 -14.09 8.85
N GLU A 199 23.21 -15.37 8.60
CA GLU A 199 23.02 -16.44 9.59
C GLU A 199 23.87 -16.22 10.84
N ALA A 200 25.14 -15.83 10.67
CA ALA A 200 26.02 -15.49 11.77
C ALA A 200 25.50 -14.28 12.57
N GLU A 201 25.10 -13.20 11.88
CA GLU A 201 24.52 -12.01 12.52
C GLU A 201 23.26 -12.34 13.31
N ILE A 202 22.33 -13.12 12.74
CA ILE A 202 21.11 -13.56 13.43
C ILE A 202 21.47 -14.40 14.66
N GLY A 203 22.42 -15.33 14.52
CA GLY A 203 22.89 -16.18 15.63
C GLY A 203 23.44 -15.36 16.80
N GLU A 204 24.19 -14.30 16.51
CA GLU A 204 24.68 -13.35 17.52
C GLU A 204 23.53 -12.55 18.14
N ILE A 205 22.59 -12.05 17.35
CA ILE A 205 21.44 -11.28 17.84
C ILE A 205 20.61 -12.11 18.83
N ILE A 206 20.17 -13.31 18.44
CA ILE A 206 19.23 -14.10 19.25
C ILE A 206 19.86 -14.74 20.49
N ALA A 207 21.19 -14.69 20.63
CA ALA A 207 21.90 -15.26 21.77
C ALA A 207 21.67 -14.50 23.09
N ASP A 208 21.22 -13.24 23.05
CA ASP A 208 20.86 -12.46 24.24
C ASP A 208 19.55 -11.67 24.01
N PRO A 209 18.38 -12.32 24.19
CA PRO A 209 17.09 -11.72 23.82
C PRO A 209 16.65 -10.50 24.64
N ASP A 210 17.22 -10.30 25.83
CA ASP A 210 16.88 -9.17 26.70
C ASP A 210 17.82 -7.95 26.49
N ASP A 211 18.82 -8.05 25.60
CA ASP A 211 19.73 -6.94 25.24
C ASP A 211 19.02 -5.91 24.32
N PRO A 212 18.81 -4.66 24.78
CA PRO A 212 18.13 -3.63 23.99
C PRO A 212 18.81 -3.31 22.66
N ASP A 213 20.13 -3.45 22.56
CA ASP A 213 20.87 -3.15 21.34
C ASP A 213 20.66 -4.26 20.30
N ARG A 214 20.65 -5.52 20.74
CA ARG A 214 20.32 -6.66 19.86
C ARG A 214 18.88 -6.66 19.43
N GLN A 215 17.96 -6.22 20.29
CA GLN A 215 16.57 -6.03 19.89
C GLN A 215 16.43 -4.99 18.77
N ARG A 216 17.17 -3.88 18.84
CA ARG A 216 17.23 -2.89 17.75
C ARG A 216 17.85 -3.46 16.47
N MET A 217 18.84 -4.35 16.59
CA MET A 217 19.40 -5.06 15.42
C MET A 217 18.38 -6.04 14.81
N ALA A 218 17.59 -6.74 15.63
CA ALA A 218 16.52 -7.63 15.17
C ALA A 218 15.50 -6.89 14.30
N VAL A 219 15.15 -5.64 14.64
CA VAL A 219 14.31 -4.78 13.79
C VAL A 219 14.90 -4.62 12.39
N SER A 220 16.21 -4.38 12.27
CA SER A 220 16.87 -4.25 10.98
C SER A 220 16.83 -5.55 10.18
N ILE A 221 17.04 -6.71 10.80
CA ILE A 221 16.95 -8.00 10.13
C ILE A 221 15.53 -8.23 9.60
N VAL A 222 14.52 -8.00 10.44
CA VAL A 222 13.11 -8.23 10.08
C VAL A 222 12.69 -7.34 8.92
N SER A 223 13.06 -6.05 8.93
CA SER A 223 12.76 -5.13 7.84
C SER A 223 13.47 -5.50 6.54
N ARG A 224 14.75 -5.94 6.60
CA ARG A 224 15.55 -6.29 5.42
C ARG A 224 15.04 -7.53 4.67
N GLN A 225 14.15 -8.33 5.25
CA GLN A 225 13.50 -9.44 4.53
C GLN A 225 12.70 -8.98 3.29
N TYR A 226 12.33 -7.71 3.23
CA TYR A 226 11.55 -7.13 2.12
C TYR A 226 12.40 -6.24 1.19
N GLU A 227 13.70 -6.16 1.44
CA GLU A 227 14.64 -5.47 0.57
C GLU A 227 15.07 -6.41 -0.57
N ASP A 228 15.58 -5.84 -1.67
CA ASP A 228 16.03 -6.62 -2.82
C ASP A 228 17.24 -7.49 -2.47
N GLU A 229 17.07 -8.81 -2.58
CA GLU A 229 18.09 -9.80 -2.24
C GLU A 229 19.36 -9.68 -3.10
N LEU A 230 19.22 -9.15 -4.32
CA LEU A 230 20.33 -8.97 -5.26
C LEU A 230 21.20 -7.77 -4.89
N VAL A 231 20.69 -6.85 -4.06
CA VAL A 231 21.42 -5.68 -3.57
C VAL A 231 21.90 -5.90 -2.15
N PHE A 232 21.02 -6.36 -1.25
CA PHE A 232 21.32 -6.41 0.18
C PHE A 232 21.73 -7.80 0.67
N GLY A 233 21.30 -8.85 -0.02
CA GLY A 233 21.49 -10.24 0.39
C GLY A 233 20.18 -10.95 0.72
N PRO A 234 20.20 -12.29 0.83
CA PRO A 234 18.99 -13.12 0.90
C PRO A 234 18.35 -13.16 2.32
N TYR A 235 18.07 -12.01 2.93
CA TYR A 235 17.50 -11.92 4.28
C TYR A 235 16.16 -12.67 4.41
N GLY A 236 15.29 -12.55 3.40
CA GLY A 236 14.00 -13.23 3.38
C GLY A 236 14.14 -14.75 3.43
N GLU A 237 15.03 -15.32 2.60
CA GLU A 237 15.30 -16.76 2.57
C GLU A 237 15.89 -17.25 3.89
N VAL A 238 16.91 -16.54 4.41
CA VAL A 238 17.59 -16.92 5.66
C VAL A 238 16.61 -16.90 6.84
N VAL A 239 15.80 -15.84 6.99
CA VAL A 239 14.82 -15.77 8.09
C VAL A 239 13.73 -16.83 7.94
N CYS A 240 13.27 -17.12 6.72
CA CYS A 240 12.34 -18.22 6.47
C CYS A 240 12.94 -19.60 6.82
N GLY A 241 14.23 -19.78 6.60
CA GLY A 241 14.99 -20.99 6.88
C GLY A 241 15.29 -21.26 8.35
N LEU A 242 15.15 -20.26 9.23
CA LEU A 242 15.32 -20.43 10.68
C LEU A 242 14.34 -21.48 11.25
N SER A 243 14.78 -22.16 12.31
CA SER A 243 13.84 -22.96 13.11
C SER A 243 12.73 -22.08 13.70
N LEU A 244 11.57 -22.66 13.96
CA LEU A 244 10.41 -21.91 14.49
C LEU A 244 10.78 -21.13 15.76
N ASP A 245 11.50 -21.75 16.70
CA ASP A 245 11.90 -21.10 17.95
C ASP A 245 12.84 -19.92 17.73
N GLN A 246 13.81 -20.05 16.82
CA GLN A 246 14.73 -18.96 16.48
C GLN A 246 14.00 -17.80 15.80
N ARG A 247 13.10 -18.10 14.85
CA ARG A 247 12.31 -17.09 14.15
C ARG A 247 11.37 -16.35 15.10
N LEU A 248 10.68 -17.06 15.99
CA LEU A 248 9.82 -16.43 17.00
C LEU A 248 10.64 -15.60 18.00
N THR A 249 11.85 -16.03 18.35
CA THR A 249 12.77 -15.24 19.18
C THR A 249 13.16 -13.95 18.48
N LEU A 250 13.59 -14.02 17.21
CA LEU A 250 13.93 -12.85 16.40
C LEU A 250 12.77 -11.85 16.29
N TYR A 251 11.57 -12.34 15.97
CA TYR A 251 10.36 -11.50 15.89
C TYR A 251 10.00 -10.88 17.24
N ALA A 252 10.09 -11.64 18.34
CA ALA A 252 9.80 -11.11 19.67
C ALA A 252 10.80 -10.02 20.06
N MET A 253 12.08 -10.21 19.75
CA MET A 253 13.11 -9.19 19.96
C MET A 253 12.84 -7.93 19.15
N ALA A 254 12.45 -8.05 17.87
CA ALA A 254 12.12 -6.90 17.04
C ALA A 254 10.91 -6.12 17.58
N VAL A 255 9.85 -6.81 18.03
CA VAL A 255 8.65 -6.18 18.59
C VAL A 255 8.91 -5.50 19.94
N LEU A 256 9.81 -6.07 20.76
CA LEU A 256 10.17 -5.55 22.08
C LEU A 256 11.26 -4.47 22.04
N ALA A 257 11.84 -4.21 20.86
CA ALA A 257 12.93 -3.26 20.72
C ALA A 257 12.56 -1.86 21.24
N PRO A 258 13.46 -1.17 21.95
CA PRO A 258 13.23 0.22 22.33
C PRO A 258 13.11 1.11 21.09
N GLY A 259 12.07 1.95 21.08
CA GLY A 259 11.73 2.82 19.96
C GLY A 259 10.56 2.26 19.14
N ASP A 260 10.27 2.91 18.02
CA ASP A 260 9.13 2.57 17.19
C ASP A 260 9.55 1.59 16.08
N PHE A 261 9.38 0.29 16.34
CA PHE A 261 9.29 -0.69 15.25
C PHE A 261 7.84 -0.74 14.76
N ASP A 262 7.57 -0.07 13.64
CA ASP A 262 6.26 0.06 13.03
C ASP A 262 6.31 0.08 11.49
N GLY A 263 7.43 -0.40 10.93
CA GLY A 263 7.69 -0.44 9.50
C GLY A 263 7.45 -1.82 8.87
N PHE A 264 8.07 -2.01 7.70
CA PHE A 264 7.98 -3.25 6.92
C PHE A 264 8.30 -4.49 7.78
N GLY A 265 7.46 -5.51 7.67
CA GLY A 265 7.60 -6.77 8.41
C GLY A 265 6.98 -6.81 9.79
N TYR A 266 6.58 -5.66 10.37
CA TYR A 266 5.93 -5.64 11.68
C TYR A 266 4.64 -6.50 11.74
N PRO A 267 3.69 -6.41 10.79
CA PRO A 267 2.47 -7.21 10.83
C PRO A 267 2.72 -8.72 10.75
N GLU A 268 3.68 -9.13 9.91
CA GLU A 268 4.03 -10.54 9.72
C GLU A 268 4.75 -11.11 10.95
N ALA A 269 5.68 -10.34 11.53
CA ALA A 269 6.34 -10.71 12.77
C ALA A 269 5.32 -10.93 13.90
N VAL A 270 4.38 -10.00 14.09
CA VAL A 270 3.34 -10.13 15.12
C VAL A 270 2.37 -11.26 14.80
N HIS A 271 2.04 -11.49 13.52
CA HIS A 271 1.22 -12.64 13.11
C HIS A 271 1.90 -13.97 13.49
N GLY A 272 3.18 -14.13 13.17
CA GLY A 272 3.97 -15.31 13.55
C GLY A 272 4.00 -15.52 15.06
N LEU A 273 4.21 -14.45 15.83
CA LEU A 273 4.15 -14.48 17.30
C LEU A 273 2.75 -14.87 17.81
N ALA A 274 1.69 -14.35 17.21
CA ALA A 274 0.31 -14.67 17.58
C ALA A 274 -0.06 -16.14 17.29
N GLU A 275 0.55 -16.78 16.28
CA GLU A 275 0.41 -18.22 16.05
C GLU A 275 1.28 -19.06 16.99
N GLY A 276 2.50 -18.60 17.30
CA GLY A 276 3.44 -19.30 18.16
C GLY A 276 3.23 -19.12 19.67
N THR A 277 2.40 -18.17 20.09
CA THR A 277 2.23 -17.84 21.52
C THR A 277 1.50 -18.95 22.28
N ALA A 278 2.08 -19.35 23.42
CA ALA A 278 1.52 -20.39 24.30
C ALA A 278 1.34 -19.93 25.74
N ARG A 279 2.15 -18.95 26.19
CA ARG A 279 2.13 -18.44 27.56
C ARG A 279 2.29 -16.92 27.57
N ALA A 280 1.80 -16.29 28.62
CA ALA A 280 1.84 -14.84 28.78
C ALA A 280 3.16 -14.31 29.35
N ASP A 281 3.93 -15.15 30.03
CA ASP A 281 5.12 -14.77 30.81
C ASP A 281 6.45 -15.04 30.10
N ASP A 282 6.44 -15.72 28.96
CA ASP A 282 7.63 -15.92 28.13
C ASP A 282 7.90 -14.74 27.18
N LEU A 283 9.04 -14.78 26.48
CA LEU A 283 9.46 -13.74 25.54
C LEU A 283 8.40 -13.45 24.47
N ILE A 284 7.78 -14.49 23.91
CA ILE A 284 6.78 -14.38 22.85
C ILE A 284 5.50 -13.76 23.41
N GLY A 285 5.03 -14.21 24.58
CA GLY A 285 3.89 -13.66 25.30
C GLY A 285 4.06 -12.18 25.62
N ARG A 286 5.25 -11.77 26.08
CA ARG A 286 5.60 -10.35 26.30
C ARG A 286 5.51 -9.54 25.01
N ALA A 287 6.05 -10.03 23.90
CA ALA A 287 6.01 -9.35 22.61
C ALA A 287 4.58 -9.22 22.06
N VAL A 288 3.77 -10.28 22.17
CA VAL A 288 2.34 -10.26 21.80
C VAL A 288 1.57 -9.26 22.67
N ALA A 289 1.85 -9.21 23.98
CA ALA A 289 1.25 -8.22 24.87
C ALA A 289 1.65 -6.79 24.48
N GLU A 290 2.90 -6.55 24.09
CA GLU A 290 3.38 -5.25 23.63
C GLU A 290 2.64 -4.79 22.37
N ALA A 291 2.49 -5.66 21.37
CA ALA A 291 1.71 -5.33 20.18
C ALA A 291 0.22 -5.06 20.50
N ALA A 292 -0.36 -5.82 21.44
CA ALA A 292 -1.76 -5.71 21.82
C ALA A 292 -2.08 -4.53 22.76
N ARG A 293 -1.10 -3.94 23.45
CA ARG A 293 -1.40 -3.01 24.55
C ARG A 293 -1.77 -1.60 24.13
N ARG A 294 -1.34 -1.17 22.94
CA ARG A 294 -1.57 0.19 22.47
C ARG A 294 -1.41 0.32 20.96
N MET A 295 -2.38 0.98 20.36
CA MET A 295 -2.25 1.54 19.01
C MET A 295 -1.35 2.77 19.00
N ARG A 296 -0.42 2.82 18.05
CA ARG A 296 0.47 3.97 17.83
C ARG A 296 -0.20 4.98 16.90
N PHE A 297 -0.12 6.26 17.25
CA PHE A 297 -0.75 7.35 16.50
C PHE A 297 0.21 7.95 15.47
N ASP A 298 1.43 8.27 15.89
CA ASP A 298 2.49 8.76 15.01
C ASP A 298 3.29 7.57 14.49
N THR A 299 3.05 7.20 13.23
CA THR A 299 3.65 6.02 12.62
C THR A 299 3.90 6.25 11.14
N PHE A 300 5.02 5.69 10.64
CA PHE A 300 5.36 5.73 9.22
C PHE A 300 4.31 5.02 8.35
N ASN A 301 3.79 3.88 8.80
CA ASN A 301 2.74 3.13 8.12
C ASN A 301 1.61 2.74 9.07
N ARG A 302 0.53 3.54 9.05
CA ARG A 302 -0.66 3.31 9.87
C ARG A 302 -1.33 1.95 9.61
N GLN A 303 -1.36 1.46 8.37
CA GLN A 303 -2.03 0.19 8.05
C GLN A 303 -1.29 -1.00 8.68
N ASP A 304 0.04 -0.97 8.66
CA ASP A 304 0.87 -2.01 9.26
C ASP A 304 0.77 -1.98 10.79
N CYS A 305 0.77 -0.79 11.39
CA CYS A 305 0.50 -0.63 12.83
C CYS A 305 -0.83 -1.26 13.24
N VAL A 306 -1.91 -0.94 12.51
CA VAL A 306 -3.25 -1.49 12.79
C VAL A 306 -3.24 -3.01 12.62
N ALA A 307 -2.65 -3.52 11.55
CA ALA A 307 -2.56 -4.96 11.30
C ALA A 307 -1.78 -5.70 12.41
N GLY A 308 -0.62 -5.19 12.79
CA GLY A 308 0.20 -5.75 13.87
C GLY A 308 -0.53 -5.72 15.21
N HIS A 309 -1.18 -4.61 15.56
CA HIS A 309 -1.96 -4.52 16.78
C HIS A 309 -3.11 -5.53 16.84
N LEU A 310 -3.88 -5.68 15.74
CA LEU A 310 -4.99 -6.63 15.67
C LEU A 310 -4.51 -8.09 15.77
N GLN A 311 -3.37 -8.42 15.15
CA GLN A 311 -2.73 -9.74 15.31
C GLN A 311 -2.23 -9.95 16.73
N GLY A 312 -1.64 -8.92 17.35
CA GLY A 312 -1.25 -8.94 18.77
C GLY A 312 -2.46 -9.21 19.66
N LEU A 313 -3.57 -8.50 19.44
CA LEU A 313 -4.81 -8.68 20.19
C LEU A 313 -5.38 -10.10 20.04
N ARG A 314 -5.35 -10.66 18.83
CA ARG A 314 -5.73 -12.05 18.53
C ARG A 314 -4.83 -13.05 19.27
N GLY A 315 -3.52 -12.86 19.21
CA GLY A 315 -2.55 -13.70 19.92
C GLY A 315 -2.77 -13.65 21.43
N TRP A 316 -2.89 -12.44 21.99
CA TRP A 316 -3.11 -12.24 23.43
C TRP A 316 -4.44 -12.85 23.90
N ALA A 317 -5.48 -12.75 23.06
CA ALA A 317 -6.77 -13.38 23.30
C ALA A 317 -6.69 -14.92 23.39
N LYS A 318 -5.64 -15.58 22.88
CA LYS A 318 -5.45 -17.03 23.05
C LYS A 318 -4.99 -17.38 24.48
N ILE A 319 -4.19 -16.52 25.10
CA ILE A 319 -3.41 -16.82 26.32
C ILE A 319 -3.83 -16.04 27.57
N SER A 320 -4.63 -14.98 27.44
CA SER A 320 -5.10 -14.14 28.56
C SER A 320 -6.61 -13.97 28.55
N ASP A 321 -7.21 -13.81 29.73
CA ASP A 321 -8.63 -13.53 29.91
C ASP A 321 -8.98 -12.04 29.97
N ARG A 322 -7.96 -11.18 30.06
CA ARG A 322 -8.06 -9.73 30.10
C ARG A 322 -7.11 -9.09 29.10
N LEU A 323 -7.46 -7.89 28.65
CA LEU A 323 -6.58 -7.06 27.85
C LEU A 323 -5.24 -6.80 28.58
N PRO A 324 -4.14 -6.61 27.84
CA PRO A 324 -2.88 -6.22 28.45
C PRO A 324 -3.04 -4.83 29.09
N GLN A 325 -2.15 -4.54 30.04
CA GLN A 325 -2.14 -3.26 30.73
C GLN A 325 -1.75 -2.15 29.75
N ALA A 326 -2.57 -1.11 29.67
CA ALA A 326 -2.27 0.07 28.86
C ALA A 326 -1.02 0.78 29.41
N PRO A 327 -0.15 1.31 28.53
CA PRO A 327 1.00 2.10 28.97
C PRO A 327 0.56 3.40 29.62
N VAL A 328 1.44 3.99 30.43
CA VAL A 328 1.17 5.25 31.12
C VAL A 328 1.17 6.40 30.12
N ALA A 329 0.16 7.26 30.18
CA ALA A 329 -0.15 8.32 29.22
C ALA A 329 0.72 9.59 29.38
N GLU A 330 1.93 9.49 29.91
CA GLU A 330 2.62 10.63 30.55
C GLU A 330 3.15 11.71 29.59
N GLU A 331 3.28 11.45 28.28
CA GLU A 331 3.98 12.37 27.36
C GLU A 331 3.29 12.61 26.00
N ASP A 332 2.09 12.07 25.78
CA ASP A 332 1.42 12.17 24.48
C ASP A 332 0.66 13.48 24.28
N GLU A 333 0.65 13.98 23.03
CA GLU A 333 -0.24 15.07 22.64
C GLU A 333 -1.73 14.69 22.77
N PRO A 334 -2.64 15.65 23.04
CA PRO A 334 -4.06 15.37 23.26
C PRO A 334 -4.75 14.55 22.16
N ALA A 335 -4.36 14.73 20.90
CA ALA A 335 -4.89 13.97 19.77
C ALA A 335 -4.48 12.49 19.82
N ALA A 336 -3.22 12.20 20.17
CA ALA A 336 -2.73 10.85 20.36
C ALA A 336 -3.42 10.16 21.55
N LEU A 337 -3.65 10.89 22.65
CA LEU A 337 -4.42 10.37 23.80
C LEU A 337 -5.87 10.01 23.43
N LEU A 338 -6.54 10.87 22.65
CA LEU A 338 -7.89 10.59 22.16
C LEU A 338 -7.90 9.34 21.26
N PHE A 339 -6.95 9.24 20.33
CA PHE A 339 -6.84 8.10 19.42
C PHE A 339 -6.60 6.79 20.17
N VAL A 340 -5.62 6.76 21.08
CA VAL A 340 -5.33 5.60 21.93
C VAL A 340 -6.54 5.23 22.79
N GLY A 341 -7.23 6.22 23.34
CA GLY A 341 -8.44 6.00 24.14
C GLY A 341 -9.59 5.40 23.33
N VAL A 342 -9.79 5.84 22.09
CA VAL A 342 -10.80 5.29 21.17
C VAL A 342 -10.48 3.85 20.81
N TRP A 343 -9.23 3.57 20.41
CA TRP A 343 -8.80 2.20 20.12
C TRP A 343 -8.96 1.29 21.33
N ARG A 344 -8.64 1.78 22.54
CA ARG A 344 -8.86 0.98 23.74
C ARG A 344 -10.33 0.63 23.97
N LEU A 345 -11.26 1.55 23.68
CA LEU A 345 -12.70 1.25 23.74
C LEU A 345 -13.10 0.20 22.69
N VAL A 346 -12.51 0.27 21.49
CA VAL A 346 -12.72 -0.75 20.44
C VAL A 346 -12.16 -2.11 20.86
N ASP A 347 -10.98 -2.15 21.50
CA ASP A 347 -10.37 -3.38 22.02
C ASP A 347 -11.24 -4.05 23.08
N GLU A 348 -11.87 -3.28 23.97
CA GLU A 348 -12.79 -3.79 25.00
C GLU A 348 -14.05 -4.45 24.37
N LEU A 349 -14.46 -4.02 23.17
CA LEU A 349 -15.53 -4.66 22.40
C LEU A 349 -15.03 -5.89 21.63
N LEU A 350 -13.87 -5.77 20.98
CA LEU A 350 -13.34 -6.80 20.08
C LEU A 350 -12.72 -7.99 20.82
N PHE A 351 -11.98 -7.76 21.90
CA PHE A 351 -11.23 -8.79 22.62
C PHE A 351 -12.11 -9.96 23.13
N PRO A 352 -13.29 -9.74 23.73
CA PRO A 352 -14.21 -10.82 24.05
C PRO A 352 -14.66 -11.62 22.81
N LEU A 353 -14.94 -10.95 21.69
CA LEU A 353 -15.39 -11.59 20.45
C LEU A 353 -14.30 -12.50 19.88
N LEU A 354 -13.03 -12.08 19.92
CA LEU A 354 -11.88 -12.91 19.54
C LEU A 354 -11.75 -14.18 20.39
N ARG A 355 -12.30 -14.16 21.62
CA ARG A 355 -12.37 -15.32 22.52
C ARG A 355 -13.66 -16.14 22.36
N GLY A 356 -14.50 -15.82 21.36
CA GLY A 356 -15.82 -16.44 21.17
C GLY A 356 -16.82 -16.10 22.28
N ARG A 357 -16.65 -14.96 22.94
CA ARG A 357 -17.51 -14.49 24.04
C ARG A 357 -18.18 -13.18 23.67
N GLN A 358 -19.36 -12.95 24.23
CA GLN A 358 -20.00 -11.64 24.16
C GLN A 358 -19.69 -10.82 25.41
N LEU A 359 -19.52 -9.51 25.22
CA LEU A 359 -19.43 -8.56 26.31
C LEU A 359 -20.81 -8.39 26.98
N PRO A 360 -20.90 -8.22 28.31
CA PRO A 360 -22.18 -7.94 28.96
C PRO A 360 -22.89 -6.73 28.33
N THR A 361 -24.18 -6.86 28.00
CA THR A 361 -24.96 -5.85 27.25
C THR A 361 -24.83 -4.44 27.80
N ARG A 362 -24.89 -4.26 29.12
CA ARG A 362 -24.77 -2.93 29.74
C ARG A 362 -23.40 -2.30 29.52
N LEU A 363 -22.33 -3.10 29.55
CA LEU A 363 -20.98 -2.61 29.32
C LEU A 363 -20.76 -2.31 27.84
N ALA A 364 -21.25 -3.18 26.95
CA ALA A 364 -21.23 -2.91 25.50
C ALA A 364 -21.96 -1.60 25.18
N GLN A 365 -23.16 -1.40 25.73
CA GLN A 365 -23.92 -0.16 25.55
C GLN A 365 -23.16 1.06 26.06
N PHE A 366 -22.58 0.98 27.27
CA PHE A 366 -21.78 2.07 27.82
C PHE A 366 -20.60 2.45 26.92
N ILE A 367 -19.92 1.47 26.34
CA ILE A 367 -18.80 1.74 25.42
C ILE A 367 -19.31 2.37 24.11
N TRP A 368 -20.35 1.81 23.52
CA TRP A 368 -20.95 2.35 22.28
C TRP A 368 -21.50 3.76 22.46
N ASP A 369 -22.13 4.07 23.60
CA ASP A 369 -22.59 5.42 23.91
C ASP A 369 -21.42 6.42 23.87
N ARG A 370 -20.25 6.06 24.41
CA ARG A 370 -19.06 6.94 24.36
C ARG A 370 -18.54 7.08 22.92
N LEU A 371 -18.42 5.97 22.19
CA LEU A 371 -17.95 5.98 20.80
C LEU A 371 -18.87 6.82 19.90
N GLN A 372 -20.18 6.78 20.10
CA GLN A 372 -21.16 7.50 19.27
C GLN A 372 -21.38 8.95 19.67
N THR A 373 -21.26 9.29 20.96
CA THR A 373 -21.61 10.65 21.44
C THR A 373 -20.41 11.52 21.77
N THR A 374 -19.29 10.92 22.16
CA THR A 374 -18.11 11.64 22.64
C THR A 374 -17.00 11.68 21.59
N CYS A 375 -16.83 10.61 20.81
CA CYS A 375 -15.76 10.50 19.83
C CYS A 375 -16.17 9.85 18.49
N PRO A 376 -17.29 10.27 17.86
CA PRO A 376 -17.81 9.58 16.68
C PRO A 376 -16.92 9.66 15.43
N GLY A 377 -16.23 10.78 15.19
CA GLY A 377 -15.23 10.91 14.13
C GLY A 377 -14.06 9.91 14.30
N PRO A 378 -13.30 9.99 15.42
CA PRO A 378 -12.24 9.02 15.71
C PRO A 378 -12.71 7.55 15.67
N ALA A 379 -13.89 7.26 16.21
CA ALA A 379 -14.44 5.89 16.21
C ALA A 379 -14.71 5.39 14.79
N THR A 380 -15.22 6.26 13.91
CA THR A 380 -15.41 5.96 12.49
C THR A 380 -14.07 5.68 11.81
N ALA A 381 -13.05 6.51 12.09
CA ALA A 381 -11.71 6.33 11.54
C ALA A 381 -11.07 5.00 12.00
N ALA A 382 -11.21 4.63 13.28
CA ALA A 382 -10.69 3.35 13.79
C ALA A 382 -11.33 2.13 13.11
N LEU A 383 -12.64 2.18 12.82
CA LEU A 383 -13.30 1.11 12.07
C LEU A 383 -12.89 1.10 10.59
N SER A 384 -12.66 2.26 9.97
CA SER A 384 -12.12 2.38 8.60
C SER A 384 -10.72 1.76 8.51
N ASP A 385 -9.84 2.13 9.44
CA ASP A 385 -8.49 1.57 9.57
C ASP A 385 -8.52 0.05 9.69
N MET A 386 -9.36 -0.48 10.58
CA MET A 386 -9.52 -1.92 10.77
C MET A 386 -10.00 -2.63 9.50
N ARG A 387 -10.85 -1.99 8.71
CA ARG A 387 -11.34 -2.55 7.44
C ARG A 387 -10.26 -2.60 6.35
N PHE A 388 -9.34 -1.64 6.34
CA PHE A 388 -8.31 -1.53 5.30
C PHE A 388 -6.90 -1.91 5.76
N ALA A 389 -6.76 -2.45 6.97
CA ALA A 389 -5.48 -2.90 7.49
C ALA A 389 -4.88 -4.02 6.61
N LEU A 390 -3.56 -3.96 6.39
CA LEU A 390 -2.79 -4.97 5.66
C LEU A 390 -2.52 -6.18 6.55
N ILE A 391 -3.58 -6.89 6.90
CA ILE A 391 -3.50 -8.10 7.71
C ILE A 391 -3.12 -9.27 6.79
N PRO A 392 -2.02 -10.01 7.06
CA PRO A 392 -1.68 -11.22 6.31
C PRO A 392 -2.89 -12.17 6.26
N GLY A 393 -3.28 -12.57 5.05
CA GLY A 393 -4.48 -13.39 4.82
C GLY A 393 -5.81 -12.63 4.76
N TYR A 394 -5.97 -11.39 5.25
CA TYR A 394 -7.30 -10.73 5.32
C TYR A 394 -7.97 -10.46 3.97
N ASN A 395 -7.20 -10.18 2.92
CA ASN A 395 -7.73 -9.94 1.57
C ASN A 395 -7.89 -11.22 0.73
N ASN A 396 -7.37 -12.37 1.20
CA ASN A 396 -7.35 -13.63 0.47
C ASN A 396 -8.00 -14.81 1.24
N ASP A 397 -8.15 -14.71 2.56
CA ASP A 397 -8.66 -15.71 3.50
C ASP A 397 -9.72 -15.11 4.44
N ASN A 398 -10.88 -15.76 4.53
CA ASN A 398 -12.01 -15.34 5.37
C ASN A 398 -11.81 -15.63 6.89
N GLU A 399 -10.63 -16.06 7.33
CA GLU A 399 -10.45 -16.64 8.68
C GLU A 399 -10.28 -15.62 9.81
N PHE A 400 -9.72 -14.44 9.53
CA PHE A 400 -9.52 -13.41 10.55
C PHE A 400 -9.97 -12.04 10.08
N ALA A 401 -11.23 -11.69 10.39
CA ALA A 401 -11.85 -10.42 9.99
C ALA A 401 -12.40 -9.64 11.20
N PRO A 402 -11.56 -8.94 11.98
CA PRO A 402 -12.00 -8.24 13.21
C PRO A 402 -13.08 -7.17 12.95
N HIS A 403 -13.02 -6.49 11.80
CA HIS A 403 -14.06 -5.54 11.38
C HIS A 403 -15.42 -6.23 11.20
N ASP A 404 -15.43 -7.38 10.52
CA ASP A 404 -16.65 -8.14 10.27
C ASP A 404 -17.22 -8.77 11.55
N LEU A 405 -16.35 -9.14 12.50
CA LEU A 405 -16.78 -9.58 13.84
C LEU A 405 -17.53 -8.48 14.57
N LEU A 406 -17.02 -7.24 14.56
CA LEU A 406 -17.70 -6.09 15.16
C LEU A 406 -19.02 -5.78 14.43
N LEU A 407 -19.02 -5.79 13.09
CA LEU A 407 -20.23 -5.59 12.29
C LEU A 407 -21.33 -6.60 12.60
N SER A 408 -20.94 -7.87 12.77
CA SER A 408 -21.88 -8.95 13.07
C SER A 408 -22.41 -8.88 14.49
N ALA A 409 -21.57 -8.47 15.45
CA ALA A 409 -21.94 -8.39 16.86
C ALA A 409 -22.74 -7.12 17.21
N TYR A 410 -22.48 -6.00 16.53
CA TYR A 410 -23.02 -4.67 16.85
C TYR A 410 -23.54 -3.91 15.61
N PRO A 411 -24.40 -4.51 14.76
CA PRO A 411 -24.82 -3.91 13.50
C PRO A 411 -25.60 -2.60 13.70
N GLU A 412 -26.47 -2.54 14.71
CA GLU A 412 -27.29 -1.36 15.00
C GLU A 412 -26.42 -0.18 15.47
N GLN A 413 -25.46 -0.44 16.35
CA GLN A 413 -24.57 0.59 16.90
C GLN A 413 -23.64 1.14 15.81
N ILE A 414 -23.14 0.26 14.94
CA ILE A 414 -22.31 0.70 13.81
C ILE A 414 -23.16 1.46 12.79
N CYS A 415 -24.40 1.04 12.53
CA CYS A 415 -25.33 1.78 11.66
C CYS A 415 -25.54 3.22 12.17
N VAL A 416 -25.80 3.42 13.46
CA VAL A 416 -25.97 4.75 14.06
C VAL A 416 -24.70 5.60 13.90
N LEU A 417 -23.53 5.03 14.18
CA LEU A 417 -22.26 5.73 14.03
C LEU A 417 -21.99 6.14 12.57
N MET A 418 -22.24 5.25 11.61
CA MET A 418 -22.03 5.54 10.20
C MET A 418 -23.06 6.52 9.64
N GLN A 419 -24.31 6.54 10.15
CA GLN A 419 -25.29 7.56 9.79
C GLN A 419 -24.86 8.96 10.27
N TRP A 420 -24.31 9.04 11.49
CA TRP A 420 -23.67 10.27 11.97
C TRP A 420 -22.53 10.70 11.02
N ALA A 421 -21.64 9.77 10.68
CA ALA A 421 -20.51 10.03 9.79
C ALA A 421 -20.94 10.54 8.41
N LEU A 422 -21.99 9.95 7.82
CA LEU A 422 -22.53 10.36 6.52
C LEU A 422 -23.08 11.80 6.53
N THR A 423 -23.60 12.24 7.67
CA THR A 423 -24.19 13.59 7.85
C THR A 423 -23.19 14.64 8.31
N HIS A 424 -22.04 14.24 8.85
CA HIS A 424 -20.98 15.12 9.36
C HIS A 424 -19.67 14.94 8.57
N ARG A 425 -19.77 14.79 7.24
CA ARG A 425 -18.62 14.52 6.35
C ARG A 425 -17.48 15.52 6.48
N ASP A 426 -17.78 16.80 6.69
CA ASP A 426 -16.75 17.83 6.84
C ASP A 426 -15.89 17.61 8.08
N GLU A 427 -16.44 17.03 9.16
CA GLU A 427 -15.71 16.69 10.39
C GLU A 427 -14.84 15.42 10.23
N LEU A 428 -15.13 14.57 9.23
CA LEU A 428 -14.30 13.40 8.93
C LEU A 428 -13.03 13.76 8.16
N ARG A 429 -13.00 14.91 7.49
CA ARG A 429 -11.84 15.37 6.70
C ARG A 429 -10.61 15.69 7.55
N GLU A 430 -10.80 15.86 8.85
CA GLU A 430 -9.70 16.03 9.82
C GLU A 430 -8.92 14.72 10.05
N TRP A 431 -9.40 13.59 9.51
CA TRP A 431 -8.77 12.28 9.64
C TRP A 431 -8.08 11.85 8.34
N PRO A 432 -6.86 11.28 8.42
CA PRO A 432 -5.96 11.14 7.28
C PRO A 432 -6.32 10.01 6.27
N ASP A 433 -7.54 9.44 6.32
CA ASP A 433 -7.94 8.38 5.38
C ASP A 433 -8.74 8.97 4.19
N PRO A 434 -8.17 9.01 2.97
CA PRO A 434 -8.86 9.52 1.78
C PRO A 434 -10.07 8.68 1.36
N ARG A 435 -10.30 7.50 1.96
CA ARG A 435 -11.39 6.57 1.62
C ARG A 435 -12.49 6.49 2.66
N ILE A 436 -12.42 7.27 3.74
CA ILE A 436 -13.35 7.16 4.87
C ILE A 436 -14.82 7.35 4.46
N GLU A 437 -15.11 8.26 3.51
CA GLU A 437 -16.48 8.49 3.04
C GLU A 437 -17.03 7.29 2.27
N ARG A 438 -16.21 6.67 1.41
CA ARG A 438 -16.58 5.46 0.68
C ARG A 438 -16.80 4.30 1.65
N TYR A 439 -15.92 4.16 2.64
CA TYR A 439 -16.08 3.18 3.71
C TYR A 439 -17.40 3.33 4.47
N VAL A 440 -17.80 4.55 4.81
CA VAL A 440 -19.07 4.84 5.49
C VAL A 440 -20.25 4.35 4.64
N VAL A 441 -20.27 4.69 3.35
CA VAL A 441 -21.36 4.29 2.43
C VAL A 441 -21.40 2.78 2.25
N ASP A 442 -20.26 2.14 2.01
CA ASP A 442 -20.17 0.69 1.83
C ASP A 442 -20.59 -0.07 3.11
N THR A 443 -20.21 0.43 4.28
CA THR A 443 -20.56 -0.17 5.58
C THR A 443 -22.05 -0.03 5.88
N LEU A 444 -22.64 1.15 5.65
CA LEU A 444 -24.09 1.34 5.74
C LEU A 444 -24.84 0.46 4.75
N GLY A 445 -24.28 0.17 3.57
CA GLY A 445 -24.83 -0.81 2.65
C GLY A 445 -25.00 -2.20 3.28
N ARG A 446 -24.14 -2.57 4.24
CA ARG A 446 -24.14 -3.88 4.92
C ARG A 446 -25.05 -3.94 6.15
N VAL A 447 -25.05 -2.89 6.98
CA VAL A 447 -25.79 -2.88 8.27
C VAL A 447 -27.01 -1.95 8.29
N GLY A 448 -27.18 -1.14 7.25
CA GLY A 448 -28.25 -0.16 7.14
C GLY A 448 -29.63 -0.78 6.94
N ASN A 449 -30.64 0.05 7.20
CA ASN A 449 -32.06 -0.24 7.10
C ASN A 449 -32.76 0.70 6.10
N ALA A 450 -34.08 0.57 5.94
CA ALA A 450 -34.85 1.41 5.01
C ALA A 450 -34.63 2.92 5.19
N ALA A 451 -34.57 3.42 6.43
CA ALA A 451 -34.29 4.83 6.70
C ALA A 451 -32.88 5.24 6.23
N THR A 452 -31.91 4.33 6.30
CA THR A 452 -30.55 4.54 5.79
C THR A 452 -30.55 4.65 4.26
N ALA A 453 -31.32 3.80 3.58
CA ALA A 453 -31.49 3.87 2.12
C ALA A 453 -32.09 5.22 1.70
N ASP A 454 -33.11 5.71 2.42
CA ASP A 454 -33.71 7.04 2.19
C ASP A 454 -32.67 8.17 2.34
N MET A 455 -31.81 8.10 3.36
CA MET A 455 -30.70 9.05 3.54
C MET A 455 -29.73 9.01 2.35
N MET A 456 -29.32 7.82 1.90
CA MET A 456 -28.36 7.64 0.81
C MET A 456 -28.85 8.16 -0.54
N ARG A 457 -30.17 8.24 -0.78
CA ARG A 457 -30.70 8.75 -2.06
C ARG A 457 -30.26 10.18 -2.37
N HIS A 458 -29.93 10.97 -1.34
CA HIS A 458 -29.38 12.34 -1.51
C HIS A 458 -27.97 12.37 -2.11
N TYR A 459 -27.28 11.22 -2.15
CA TYR A 459 -25.90 11.11 -2.61
C TYR A 459 -25.78 10.42 -3.98
N VAL A 460 -26.89 10.02 -4.61
CA VAL A 460 -26.89 9.31 -5.91
C VAL A 460 -26.23 10.12 -7.03
N ASP A 461 -26.43 11.43 -7.02
CA ASP A 461 -25.83 12.35 -8.01
C ASP A 461 -24.46 12.88 -7.57
N HIS A 462 -23.92 12.43 -6.44
CA HIS A 462 -22.61 12.87 -5.96
C HIS A 462 -21.49 12.29 -6.85
N PRO A 463 -20.52 13.09 -7.31
CA PRO A 463 -19.48 12.63 -8.24
C PRO A 463 -18.70 11.42 -7.76
N ASP A 464 -18.30 11.40 -6.48
CA ASP A 464 -17.48 10.32 -5.91
C ASP A 464 -18.25 9.22 -5.16
N LEU A 465 -19.46 9.53 -4.68
CA LEU A 465 -20.24 8.65 -3.80
C LEU A 465 -21.50 8.08 -4.48
N GLY A 466 -21.88 8.58 -5.66
CA GLY A 466 -23.09 8.16 -6.35
C GLY A 466 -23.13 6.67 -6.66
N GLN A 467 -22.06 6.14 -7.26
CA GLN A 467 -21.98 4.72 -7.57
C GLN A 467 -21.99 3.84 -6.29
N PRO A 468 -21.15 4.09 -5.26
CA PRO A 468 -21.25 3.41 -3.97
C PRO A 468 -22.64 3.50 -3.32
N ALA A 469 -23.27 4.68 -3.34
CA ALA A 469 -24.58 4.90 -2.74
C ALA A 469 -25.67 4.07 -3.43
N ILE A 470 -25.68 4.03 -4.77
CA ILE A 470 -26.62 3.18 -5.53
C ILE A 470 -26.42 1.70 -5.16
N ALA A 471 -25.18 1.24 -5.05
CA ALA A 471 -24.88 -0.15 -4.68
C ALA A 471 -25.36 -0.47 -3.26
N ALA A 472 -25.11 0.43 -2.31
CA ALA A 472 -25.53 0.30 -0.92
C ALA A 472 -27.07 0.31 -0.77
N ILE A 473 -27.78 1.21 -1.46
CA ILE A 473 -29.25 1.25 -1.48
C ILE A 473 -29.81 -0.09 -1.97
N LYS A 474 -29.33 -0.59 -3.10
CA LYS A 474 -29.76 -1.89 -3.64
C LYS A 474 -29.51 -3.03 -2.68
N ALA A 475 -28.37 -3.03 -1.99
CA ALA A 475 -28.05 -4.05 -0.99
C ALA A 475 -29.01 -4.01 0.20
N ILE A 476 -29.38 -2.82 0.68
CA ILE A 476 -30.35 -2.64 1.77
C ILE A 476 -31.74 -3.11 1.33
N GLU A 477 -32.24 -2.60 0.19
CA GLU A 477 -33.57 -2.93 -0.33
C GLU A 477 -33.71 -4.44 -0.58
N SER A 478 -32.68 -5.08 -1.14
CA SER A 478 -32.67 -6.54 -1.38
C SER A 478 -32.72 -7.36 -0.07
N ARG A 479 -32.21 -6.84 1.05
CA ARG A 479 -32.36 -7.52 2.36
C ARG A 479 -33.74 -7.30 2.95
N CYS A 480 -34.26 -6.08 2.88
CA CYS A 480 -35.57 -5.74 3.41
C CYS A 480 -36.71 -6.46 2.67
N ASP A 481 -36.58 -6.71 1.37
CA ASP A 481 -37.56 -7.44 0.57
C ASP A 481 -37.60 -8.95 0.87
N VAL A 482 -36.57 -9.51 1.51
CA VAL A 482 -36.50 -10.95 1.88
C VAL A 482 -37.14 -11.23 3.25
N ASP A 483 -37.31 -10.20 4.09
CA ASP A 483 -37.95 -10.29 5.41
C ASP A 483 -39.48 -10.07 5.37
N HIS A 484 -40.08 -10.05 4.18
CA HIS A 484 -41.52 -9.98 3.88
C HIS A 484 -42.00 -11.21 3.12
#